data_AF-A0A392P859-F1
#
_entry.id   AF-A0A392P859-F1
#
_cell.length_a   1.000
_cell.length_b   1.000
_cell.length_c   1.000
_cell.angle_alpha   90.00
_cell.angle_beta   90.00
_cell.angle_gamma   90.00
#
_symmetry.space_group_name_H-M   'P 1'
#
loop_
_entity.id
_entity.type
_entity.pdbx_description
1 polymer ?
#
loop_
_entity_poly.entity_id
_entity_poly.type
_entity_poly.pdbx_seq_one_letter_code
_entity_poly.pdbx_strand_id
1 'polypeptide(L)'
;LTEQVVFSDPYKVSEYNRWNSPYLDQDAEAVREDNLLKLEVAELKSKFCERAQALVHGDLHTGSVMVTRESTQVIDPEFAFYGPIGFDIGAFLGNLILAYYSQDGHADQANDRK
;
A
#
# COMPACT_ATOMS: atom_id res chain seq x y z
N LEU A 1 3.28 -14.18 -0.96
CA LEU A 1 2.77 -13.16 -1.91
C LEU A 1 3.16 -11.74 -1.44
N THR A 2 2.70 -11.27 -0.28
CA THR A 2 2.94 -9.91 0.26
C THR A 2 4.42 -9.51 0.33
N GLU A 3 5.31 -10.41 0.78
CA GLU A 3 6.76 -10.18 0.79
C GLU A 3 7.34 -9.82 -0.58
N GLN A 4 6.77 -10.37 -1.64
CA GLN A 4 7.21 -10.09 -3.00
C GLN A 4 6.63 -8.78 -3.50
N VAL A 5 5.30 -8.63 -3.49
CA VAL A 5 4.63 -7.53 -4.18
C VAL A 5 4.69 -6.20 -3.43
N VAL A 6 4.77 -6.21 -2.09
CA VAL A 6 4.87 -4.99 -1.28
C VAL A 6 6.33 -4.61 -1.02
N PHE A 7 7.17 -5.60 -0.71
CA PHE A 7 8.50 -5.34 -0.16
C PHE A 7 9.67 -5.65 -1.11
N SER A 8 9.42 -6.14 -2.34
CA SER A 8 10.49 -6.55 -3.26
C SER A 8 10.33 -6.01 -4.68
N ASP A 9 9.22 -6.34 -5.33
CA ASP A 9 9.05 -6.11 -6.77
C ASP A 9 9.12 -4.63 -7.18
N PRO A 10 8.53 -3.66 -6.46
CA PRO A 10 8.65 -2.24 -6.82
C PRO A 10 10.10 -1.70 -6.87
N TYR A 11 11.05 -2.37 -6.19
CA TYR A 11 12.42 -1.90 -6.00
C TYR A 11 13.44 -2.59 -6.92
N LYS A 12 12.96 -3.34 -7.92
CA LYS A 12 13.77 -4.04 -8.93
C LYS A 12 13.01 -4.11 -10.26
N VAL A 13 13.68 -4.60 -11.30
CA VAL A 13 12.98 -4.98 -12.54
C VAL A 13 12.17 -6.25 -12.27
N SER A 14 10.87 -6.21 -12.60
CA SER A 14 9.94 -7.33 -12.48
C SER A 14 8.96 -7.29 -13.65
N GLU A 15 8.63 -8.46 -14.22
CA GLU A 15 7.62 -8.59 -15.29
C GLU A 15 6.20 -8.27 -14.81
N TYR A 16 5.98 -8.30 -13.48
CA TYR A 16 4.67 -8.03 -12.87
C TYR A 16 4.45 -6.55 -12.58
N ASN A 17 5.50 -5.73 -12.59
CA ASN A 17 5.36 -4.31 -12.34
C ASN A 17 4.69 -3.62 -13.52
N ARG A 18 3.77 -2.71 -13.21
CA ARG A 18 3.07 -1.88 -14.19
C ARG A 18 2.79 -0.50 -13.62
N TRP A 19 2.83 0.50 -14.49
CA TRP A 19 2.55 1.90 -14.18
C TRP A 19 2.01 2.60 -15.43
N ASN A 20 1.59 3.87 -15.30
CA ASN A 20 1.13 4.66 -16.43
C ASN A 20 2.30 5.10 -17.32
N SER A 21 2.70 4.26 -18.27
CA SER A 21 3.77 4.53 -19.22
C SER A 21 3.26 5.35 -20.41
N PRO A 22 4.03 6.33 -20.93
CA PRO A 22 5.42 6.64 -20.57
C PRO A 22 5.58 7.62 -19.39
N TYR A 23 4.47 8.12 -18.84
CA TYR A 23 4.48 9.27 -17.93
C TYR A 23 5.24 9.03 -16.62
N LEU A 24 5.26 7.79 -16.11
CA LEU A 24 5.90 7.41 -14.84
C LEU A 24 7.17 6.55 -15.01
N ASP A 25 7.72 6.46 -16.22
CA ASP A 25 8.89 5.59 -16.48
C ASP A 25 10.13 6.02 -15.67
N GLN A 26 10.34 7.34 -15.54
CA GLN A 26 11.44 7.91 -14.74
C GLN A 26 11.18 7.77 -13.24
N ASP A 27 9.94 7.91 -12.79
CA ASP A 27 9.58 7.70 -11.37
C ASP A 27 9.83 6.24 -10.96
N ALA A 28 9.41 5.28 -11.79
CA ALA A 28 9.70 3.87 -11.59
C ALA A 28 11.21 3.58 -11.62
N GLU A 29 12.01 4.40 -12.32
CA GLU A 29 13.48 4.33 -12.31
C GLU A 29 14.08 4.84 -11.02
N ALA A 30 13.65 6.02 -10.58
CA ALA A 30 14.09 6.59 -9.33
C ALA A 30 13.83 5.63 -8.15
N VAL A 31 12.65 5.00 -8.08
CA VAL A 31 12.32 4.04 -7.01
C VAL A 31 13.25 2.82 -7.01
N ARG A 32 13.56 2.25 -8.17
CA ARG A 32 14.45 1.07 -8.27
C ARG A 32 15.93 1.42 -8.19
N GLU A 33 16.33 2.69 -8.24
CA GLU A 33 17.72 3.13 -8.13
C GLU A 33 18.04 3.75 -6.76
N ASP A 34 17.02 4.11 -5.96
CA ASP A 34 17.20 4.68 -4.63
C ASP A 34 17.66 3.63 -3.60
N ASN A 35 18.93 3.73 -3.18
CA ASN A 35 19.53 2.84 -2.19
C ASN A 35 19.05 3.10 -0.75
N LEU A 36 18.69 4.34 -0.41
CA LEU A 36 18.18 4.65 0.93
C LEU A 36 16.77 4.08 1.07
N LEU A 37 15.93 4.25 0.05
CA LEU A 37 14.59 3.66 0.02
C LEU A 37 14.66 2.13 0.14
N LYS A 38 15.57 1.48 -0.60
CA LYS A 38 15.79 0.02 -0.51
C LYS A 38 16.23 -0.43 0.88
N LEU A 39 17.08 0.35 1.56
CA LEU A 39 17.52 0.04 2.92
C LEU A 39 16.33 0.04 3.89
N GLU A 40 15.53 1.11 3.90
CA GLU A 40 14.36 1.23 4.76
C GLU A 40 13.34 0.11 4.51
N VAL A 41 13.09 -0.22 3.24
CA VAL A 41 12.15 -1.29 2.86
C VAL A 41 12.68 -2.66 3.27
N ALA A 42 13.99 -2.90 3.18
CA ALA A 42 14.58 -4.15 3.65
C ALA A 42 14.40 -4.35 5.16
N GLU A 43 14.54 -3.28 5.96
CA GLU A 43 14.25 -3.33 7.39
C GLU A 43 12.77 -3.62 7.68
N LEU A 44 11.86 -2.99 6.95
CA LEU A 44 10.43 -3.23 7.07
C LEU A 44 10.06 -4.66 6.65
N LYS A 45 10.71 -5.19 5.61
CA LYS A 45 10.54 -6.58 5.17
C LYS A 45 10.98 -7.57 6.25
N SER A 46 12.16 -7.36 6.85
CA SER A 46 12.62 -8.19 7.97
C SER A 46 11.64 -8.15 9.14
N LYS A 47 11.18 -6.95 9.54
CA LYS A 47 10.13 -6.80 10.57
C LYS A 47 8.85 -7.54 10.21
N PHE A 48 8.42 -7.51 8.95
CA PHE A 48 7.24 -8.22 8.46
C PHE A 48 7.40 -9.75 8.57
N CYS A 49 8.55 -10.29 8.17
CA CYS A 49 8.81 -11.74 8.18
C CYS A 49 9.08 -12.30 9.58
N GLU A 50 9.65 -11.51 10.49
CA GLU A 50 10.23 -12.03 11.73
C GLU A 50 9.48 -11.58 13.00
N ARG A 51 8.73 -10.47 12.95
CA ARG A 51 8.16 -9.85 14.16
C ARG A 51 6.68 -10.19 14.36
N ALA A 52 6.42 -11.28 15.08
CA ALA A 52 5.08 -11.68 15.53
C ALA A 52 4.59 -10.80 16.71
N GLN A 53 3.93 -9.67 16.44
CA GLN A 53 3.41 -8.77 17.49
C GLN A 53 1.94 -8.98 17.81
N ALA A 54 1.11 -9.18 16.79
CA ALA A 54 -0.34 -9.36 16.91
C ALA A 54 -0.86 -10.18 15.72
N LEU A 55 -2.06 -10.74 15.85
CA LEU A 55 -2.79 -11.26 14.70
C LEU A 55 -3.27 -10.06 13.86
N VAL A 56 -2.56 -9.81 12.75
CA VAL A 56 -2.89 -8.74 11.81
C VAL A 56 -3.84 -9.25 10.74
N HIS A 57 -4.62 -8.35 10.13
CA HIS A 57 -5.46 -8.62 8.97
C HIS A 57 -4.62 -8.97 7.74
N GLY A 58 -3.48 -8.29 7.54
CA GLY A 58 -2.52 -8.60 6.49
C GLY A 58 -2.86 -8.05 5.10
N ASP A 59 -4.00 -7.34 4.95
CA ASP A 59 -4.38 -6.63 3.71
C ASP A 59 -5.45 -5.56 3.96
N LEU A 60 -5.28 -4.75 5.01
CA LEU A 60 -6.30 -3.79 5.46
C LEU A 60 -6.30 -2.48 4.64
N HIS A 61 -6.49 -2.57 3.32
CA HIS A 61 -6.73 -1.40 2.47
C HIS A 61 -8.21 -0.98 2.48
N THR A 62 -8.54 0.16 1.85
CA THR A 62 -9.92 0.70 1.83
C THR A 62 -10.93 -0.19 1.08
N GLY A 63 -10.46 -1.12 0.25
CA GLY A 63 -11.29 -2.13 -0.40
C GLY A 63 -11.75 -3.25 0.54
N SER A 64 -11.01 -3.48 1.63
CA SER A 64 -11.30 -4.47 2.68
C SER A 64 -12.21 -3.90 3.77
N VAL A 65 -12.81 -2.72 3.54
CA VAL A 65 -13.74 -2.06 4.46
C VAL A 65 -15.03 -1.71 3.73
N MET A 66 -16.14 -2.30 4.15
CA MET A 66 -17.47 -1.97 3.65
C MET A 66 -18.14 -0.96 4.58
N VAL A 67 -18.75 0.08 4.00
CA VAL A 67 -19.34 1.17 4.77
C VAL A 67 -20.77 1.51 4.34
N THR A 68 -21.57 1.90 5.32
CA THR A 68 -22.77 2.73 5.12
C THR A 68 -22.58 4.01 5.94
N ARG A 69 -23.61 4.88 6.00
CA ARG A 69 -23.56 6.04 6.90
C ARG A 69 -23.50 5.67 8.39
N GLU A 70 -23.96 4.47 8.74
CA GLU A 70 -24.17 4.03 10.13
C GLU A 70 -23.41 2.74 10.47
N SER A 71 -22.68 2.16 9.51
CA SER A 71 -21.97 0.90 9.68
C SER A 71 -20.60 0.95 9.01
N THR A 72 -19.62 0.30 9.63
CA THR A 72 -18.28 0.09 9.10
C THR A 72 -17.88 -1.33 9.46
N GLN A 73 -17.63 -2.15 8.44
CA GLN A 73 -17.32 -3.57 8.59
C GLN A 73 -16.03 -3.88 7.85
N VAL A 74 -15.06 -4.45 8.58
CA VAL A 74 -13.83 -4.98 8.00
C VAL A 74 -14.10 -6.39 7.51
N ILE A 75 -13.66 -6.71 6.30
CA ILE A 75 -13.87 -8.00 5.63
C ILE A 75 -12.56 -8.51 5.06
N ASP A 76 -12.54 -9.79 4.68
CA ASP A 76 -11.46 -10.42 3.91
C ASP A 76 -10.07 -10.54 4.61
N PRO A 77 -9.99 -11.08 5.83
CA PRO A 77 -8.71 -11.29 6.52
C PRO A 77 -7.99 -12.56 6.03
N GLU A 78 -8.01 -12.86 4.72
CA GLU A 78 -7.41 -14.10 4.18
C GLU A 78 -5.87 -14.13 4.28
N PHE A 79 -5.24 -12.96 4.40
CA PHE A 79 -3.80 -12.79 4.63
C PHE A 79 -3.42 -12.72 6.11
N ALA A 80 -4.33 -13.02 7.03
CA ALA A 80 -4.08 -12.85 8.45
C ALA A 80 -2.96 -13.78 8.96
N PHE A 81 -2.04 -13.20 9.74
CA PHE A 81 -0.94 -13.91 10.39
C PHE A 81 -0.46 -13.16 11.63
N TYR A 82 0.45 -13.74 12.40
CA TYR A 82 1.10 -13.02 13.49
C TYR A 82 2.22 -12.12 12.96
N GLY A 83 1.94 -10.83 12.85
CA GLY A 83 2.83 -9.85 12.22
C GLY A 83 2.96 -8.54 13.01
N PRO A 84 3.65 -7.54 12.45
CA PRO A 84 3.83 -6.25 13.09
C PRO A 84 2.55 -5.41 13.02
N ILE A 85 2.12 -4.85 14.17
CA ILE A 85 0.87 -4.08 14.31
C ILE A 85 0.81 -2.90 13.32
N GLY A 86 1.96 -2.28 13.04
CA GLY A 86 2.06 -1.14 12.12
C GLY A 86 1.69 -1.48 10.67
N PHE A 87 1.67 -2.75 10.29
CA PHE A 87 1.34 -3.15 8.92
C PHE A 87 -0.10 -2.82 8.55
N ASP A 88 -1.07 -3.21 9.37
CA ASP A 88 -2.49 -2.92 9.13
C ASP A 88 -2.79 -1.43 9.20
N ILE A 89 -2.21 -0.73 10.20
CA ILE A 89 -2.38 0.72 10.36
C ILE A 89 -1.83 1.45 9.13
N GLY A 90 -0.65 1.05 8.67
CA GLY A 90 -0.01 1.59 7.47
C GLY A 90 -0.80 1.32 6.19
N ALA A 91 -1.33 0.11 6.02
CA ALA A 91 -2.16 -0.25 4.88
C ALA A 91 -3.42 0.64 4.80
N PHE A 92 -4.12 0.81 5.93
CA PHE A 92 -5.35 1.60 5.96
C PHE A 92 -5.08 3.09 5.72
N LEU A 93 -4.15 3.69 6.48
CA LEU A 93 -3.81 5.11 6.34
C LEU A 93 -3.17 5.41 4.98
N GLY A 94 -2.30 4.54 4.48
CA GLY A 94 -1.69 4.68 3.16
C GLY A 94 -2.73 4.73 2.05
N ASN A 95 -3.77 3.90 2.12
CA ASN A 95 -4.86 3.93 1.15
C ASN A 95 -5.74 5.19 1.28
N LEU A 96 -5.91 5.75 2.48
CA LEU A 96 -6.57 7.06 2.62
C LEU A 96 -5.73 8.19 2.01
N ILE A 97 -4.40 8.13 2.11
CA ILE A 97 -3.48 9.08 1.45
C ILE A 97 -3.58 8.95 -0.07
N LEU A 98 -3.63 7.72 -0.61
CA LEU A 98 -3.89 7.49 -2.04
C LEU A 98 -5.23 8.07 -2.48
N ALA A 99 -6.29 7.86 -1.68
CA ALA A 99 -7.61 8.43 -1.94
C ALA A 99 -7.59 9.96 -1.90
N TYR A 100 -6.78 10.58 -1.05
CA TYR A 100 -6.57 12.03 -1.02
C TYR A 100 -5.92 12.53 -2.32
N TYR A 101 -4.81 11.92 -2.74
CA TYR A 101 -4.09 12.34 -3.96
C TYR A 101 -4.87 12.06 -5.26
N SER A 102 -5.83 11.15 -5.25
CA SER A 102 -6.67 10.90 -6.44
C SER A 102 -7.75 11.95 -6.67
N GLN A 103 -8.07 12.81 -5.69
CA GLN A 103 -9.25 13.67 -5.75
C GLN A 103 -9.20 14.69 -6.89
N ASP A 104 -8.03 15.30 -7.14
CA ASP A 104 -7.88 16.28 -8.23
C ASP A 104 -8.17 15.65 -9.60
N GLY A 105 -7.85 14.37 -9.77
CA GLY A 105 -8.15 13.61 -10.99
C GLY A 105 -9.64 13.24 -11.15
N HIS A 106 -10.43 13.35 -10.08
CA HIS A 106 -11.87 13.10 -10.07
C HIS A 106 -12.71 14.39 -9.95
N ALA A 107 -12.07 15.56 -9.85
CA ALA A 107 -12.76 16.82 -9.73
C ALA A 107 -13.62 17.11 -10.97
N ASP A 108 -14.85 17.58 -10.74
CA ASP A 108 -15.76 18.09 -11.76
C ASP A 108 -16.32 19.46 -11.35
N GLN A 109 -17.15 20.07 -12.21
CA GLN A 109 -17.73 21.39 -11.93
C GLN A 109 -18.59 21.45 -10.65
N ALA A 110 -19.09 20.32 -10.15
CA ALA A 110 -19.95 20.25 -8.96
C ALA A 110 -19.18 19.82 -7.70
N ASN A 111 -17.97 19.28 -7.84
CA ASN A 111 -17.17 18.68 -6.79
C ASN A 111 -15.71 19.14 -6.84
N ASP A 112 -15.48 20.42 -7.17
CA ASP A 112 -14.17 21.07 -7.02
C ASP A 112 -14.00 21.41 -5.54
N ARG A 113 -13.13 20.68 -4.83
CA ARG A 113 -12.90 20.82 -3.37
C ARG A 113 -12.12 22.09 -2.99
N LYS A 114 -12.23 23.16 -3.78
CA LYS A 114 -11.60 24.47 -3.54
C LYS A 114 -12.30 25.27 -2.45
#